data_AF-A0A7Z0QTU6-F1
#
_entry.id   AF-A0A7Z0QTU6-F1
#
_cell.length_a   1.000
_cell.length_b   1.000
_cell.length_c   1.000
_cell.angle_alpha   90.00
_cell.angle_beta   90.00
_cell.angle_gamma   90.00
#
_symmetry.space_group_name_H-M   'P 1'
#
loop_
_entity.id
_entity.type
_entity.pdbx_description
1 polymer ?
#
loop_
_entity_poly.entity_id
_entity_poly.type
_entity_poly.pdbx_seq_one_letter_code
_entity_poly.pdbx_strand_id
1 'polypeptide(L)'
;MDAYALAERTYAQAQGIADRHGLADPLLHYNRGLNALRQGEPDRARAQFRAAAALEPQAESLLGRRIAAEFAALDGGPDAMPRLAALAEAQRIDDPSGAAITRLRLSSLALAAGRTQDALTHADAAIALVGGSGFQRERRDGLRARVEALRAGGRLDAALAALEQLHREEREAVRMQNLDALAGLQARLEDGRSAEELQRLRETQRIDALQARHAQTLRTAGAIGLLLLVALASAFALYQRRISRRLRRLSTIDSLTGLLNRRAATAAMETFPPPAAIARRHVAFLVDIDHFKRSNDRHGHGVGDAILVEIARRFQQVCRPGDLVARWGGEEFLIVARALDAESAAAIAERLRREIAGDARWRWARRPSR
;
A
#
# COMPACT_ATOMS: atom_id res chain seq x y z
N MET A 1 50.28 -7.99 12.84
CA MET A 1 50.03 -8.61 14.16
C MET A 1 50.31 -10.09 14.00
N ASP A 2 51.23 -10.66 14.79
CA ASP A 2 51.54 -12.09 14.71
C ASP A 2 50.28 -12.94 14.97
N ALA A 3 50.07 -13.98 14.14
CA ALA A 3 48.90 -14.85 14.20
C ALA A 3 48.78 -15.52 15.58
N TYR A 4 49.90 -15.84 16.22
CA TYR A 4 49.94 -16.45 17.55
C TYR A 4 49.53 -15.47 18.67
N ALA A 5 49.91 -14.20 18.55
CA ALA A 5 49.49 -13.14 19.46
C ALA A 5 48.01 -12.73 19.30
N LEU A 6 47.46 -12.89 18.09
CA LEU A 6 46.02 -12.77 17.87
C LEU A 6 45.27 -13.94 18.51
N ALA A 7 45.72 -15.18 18.29
CA ALA A 7 45.14 -16.36 18.91
C ALA A 7 45.14 -16.29 20.44
N GLU A 8 46.25 -15.84 21.04
CA GLU A 8 46.33 -15.70 22.50
C GLU A 8 45.32 -14.69 23.06
N ARG A 9 45.11 -13.56 22.38
CA ARG A 9 44.09 -12.58 22.79
C ARG A 9 42.69 -13.17 22.71
N THR A 10 42.39 -13.92 21.65
CA THR A 10 41.10 -14.60 21.50
C THR A 10 40.89 -15.62 22.61
N TYR A 11 41.90 -16.45 22.91
CA TYR A 11 41.81 -17.41 24.01
C TYR A 11 41.69 -16.74 25.38
N ALA A 12 42.42 -15.66 25.63
CA ALA A 12 42.31 -14.90 26.88
C ALA A 12 40.91 -14.27 27.04
N GLN A 13 40.33 -13.74 25.95
CA GLN A 13 38.98 -13.22 25.97
C GLN A 13 37.94 -14.32 26.22
N ALA A 14 38.08 -15.48 25.58
CA ALA A 14 37.23 -16.63 25.83
C ALA A 14 37.33 -17.11 27.28
N GLN A 15 38.54 -17.14 27.86
CA GLN A 15 38.76 -17.52 29.26
C GLN A 15 38.06 -16.53 30.20
N GLY A 16 38.22 -15.23 29.95
CA GLY A 16 37.56 -14.21 30.76
C GLY A 16 36.02 -14.27 30.69
N ILE A 17 35.45 -14.75 29.58
CA ILE A 17 34.01 -15.04 29.48
C ILE A 17 33.67 -16.29 30.31
N ALA A 18 34.42 -17.37 30.12
CA ALA A 18 34.21 -18.64 30.81
C ALA A 18 34.27 -18.47 32.34
N ASP A 19 35.32 -17.80 32.85
CA ASP A 19 35.51 -17.52 34.28
C ASP A 19 34.35 -16.72 34.87
N ARG A 20 33.85 -15.70 34.16
CA ARG A 20 32.70 -14.88 34.60
C ARG A 20 31.40 -15.68 34.72
N HIS A 21 31.27 -16.75 33.94
CA HIS A 21 30.10 -17.63 33.95
C HIS A 21 30.33 -18.92 34.74
N GLY A 22 31.47 -19.07 35.43
CA GLY A 22 31.81 -20.28 36.18
C GLY A 22 31.98 -21.53 35.30
N LEU A 23 32.28 -21.35 34.01
CA LEU A 23 32.52 -22.43 33.06
C LEU A 23 34.03 -22.73 33.03
N ALA A 24 34.40 -23.96 33.39
CA ALA A 24 35.78 -24.42 33.26
C ALA A 24 35.91 -25.29 32.00
N ASP A 25 36.80 -24.90 31.07
CA ASP A 25 37.02 -25.62 29.81
C ASP A 25 38.49 -26.07 29.68
N PRO A 26 38.80 -27.37 29.82
CA PRO A 26 40.14 -27.90 29.65
C PRO A 26 40.70 -27.70 28.23
N LEU A 27 39.85 -27.63 27.20
CA LEU A 27 40.29 -27.41 25.81
C LEU A 27 40.92 -26.04 25.63
N LEU A 28 40.43 -25.03 26.34
CA LEU A 28 40.94 -23.68 26.24
C LEU A 28 42.39 -23.60 26.75
N HIS A 29 42.65 -24.21 27.91
CA HIS A 29 43.99 -24.35 28.45
C HIS A 29 44.89 -25.20 27.55
N TYR A 30 44.40 -26.34 27.05
CA TYR A 30 45.16 -27.18 26.11
C TYR A 30 45.57 -26.41 24.84
N ASN A 31 44.64 -25.68 24.22
CA ASN A 31 44.91 -24.91 23.00
C ASN A 31 45.90 -23.75 23.25
N ARG A 32 45.83 -23.08 24.40
CA ARG A 32 46.82 -22.09 24.81
C ARG A 32 48.20 -22.71 25.03
N GLY A 33 48.25 -23.92 25.59
CA GLY A 33 49.49 -24.68 25.72
C GLY A 33 50.13 -24.99 24.36
N LEU A 34 49.34 -25.47 23.39
CA LEU A 34 49.80 -25.67 22.01
C LEU A 34 50.26 -24.36 21.35
N ASN A 35 49.57 -23.24 21.62
CA ASN A 35 49.96 -21.93 21.11
C ASN A 35 51.30 -21.44 21.70
N ALA A 36 51.55 -21.71 22.99
CA ALA A 36 52.81 -21.39 23.66
C ALA A 36 53.97 -22.24 23.13
N LEU A 37 53.76 -23.53 22.84
CA LEU A 37 54.77 -24.37 22.18
C LEU A 37 55.19 -23.79 20.82
N ARG A 38 54.25 -23.32 20.01
CA ARG A 38 54.53 -22.71 18.70
C ARG A 38 55.31 -21.39 18.82
N GLN A 39 55.20 -20.70 19.95
CA GLN A 39 55.97 -19.49 20.27
C GLN A 39 57.33 -19.79 20.90
N GLY A 40 57.67 -21.07 21.13
CA GLY A 40 58.92 -21.45 21.79
C GLY A 40 58.94 -21.22 23.31
N GLU A 41 57.78 -21.23 23.96
CA GLU A 41 57.62 -21.00 25.40
C GLU A 41 57.21 -22.31 26.14
N PRO A 42 58.13 -23.28 26.33
CA PRO A 42 57.80 -24.61 26.85
C PRO A 42 57.32 -24.59 28.31
N ASP A 43 57.83 -23.70 29.15
CA ASP A 43 57.42 -23.59 30.55
C ASP A 43 55.98 -23.08 30.68
N ARG A 44 55.61 -22.11 29.85
CA ARG A 44 54.24 -21.60 29.76
C ARG A 44 53.31 -22.66 29.20
N ALA A 45 53.73 -23.40 28.17
CA ALA A 45 52.97 -24.53 27.66
C ALA A 45 52.71 -25.58 28.75
N ARG A 46 53.74 -25.95 29.52
CA ARG A 46 53.65 -26.88 30.64
C ARG A 46 52.68 -26.40 31.71
N ALA A 47 52.68 -25.11 32.05
CA ALA A 47 51.71 -24.54 32.99
C ALA A 47 50.26 -24.64 32.49
N GLN A 48 50.03 -24.34 31.20
CA GLN A 48 48.71 -24.46 30.59
C GLN A 48 48.22 -25.90 30.50
N PHE A 49 49.09 -26.85 30.14
CA PHE A 49 48.73 -28.28 30.14
C PHE A 49 48.44 -28.80 31.54
N ARG A 50 49.11 -28.31 32.59
CA ARG A 50 48.78 -28.66 33.99
C ARG A 50 47.40 -28.14 34.38
N ALA A 51 47.07 -26.90 33.98
CA ALA A 51 45.74 -26.34 34.21
C ALA A 51 44.64 -27.15 33.49
N ALA A 52 44.90 -27.57 32.24
CA ALA A 52 43.99 -28.44 31.50
C ALA A 52 43.80 -29.80 32.19
N ALA A 53 44.90 -30.45 32.60
CA ALA A 53 44.87 -31.75 33.28
C ALA A 53 44.15 -31.71 34.64
N ALA A 54 44.24 -30.59 35.37
CA ALA A 54 43.53 -30.43 36.65
C ALA A 54 42.00 -30.40 36.48
N LEU A 55 41.53 -29.94 35.32
CA LEU A 55 40.10 -29.86 34.98
C LEU A 55 39.58 -31.16 34.36
N GLU A 56 40.44 -31.97 33.75
CA GLU A 56 40.10 -33.27 33.16
C GLU A 56 41.04 -34.37 33.67
N PRO A 57 40.85 -34.83 34.92
CA PRO A 57 41.76 -35.77 35.57
C PRO A 57 41.70 -37.20 35.00
N GLN A 58 40.76 -37.51 34.10
CA GLN A 58 40.61 -38.85 33.51
C GLN A 58 41.60 -39.05 32.35
N ALA A 59 42.69 -39.77 32.61
CA ALA A 59 43.69 -40.16 31.60
C ALA A 59 43.12 -40.98 30.41
N GLU A 60 41.92 -41.54 30.57
CA GLU A 60 41.21 -42.30 29.53
C GLU A 60 40.35 -41.44 28.59
N SER A 61 40.20 -40.14 28.86
CA SER A 61 39.54 -39.22 27.94
C SER A 61 40.40 -38.93 26.69
N LEU A 62 39.77 -38.55 25.58
CA LEU A 62 40.47 -38.15 24.35
C LEU A 62 41.47 -37.01 24.64
N LEU A 63 41.00 -35.95 25.31
CA LEU A 63 41.82 -34.79 25.63
C LEU A 63 42.87 -35.11 26.71
N GLY A 64 42.54 -35.94 27.70
CA GLY A 64 43.51 -36.46 28.68
C GLY A 64 44.69 -37.18 28.02
N ARG A 65 44.42 -38.06 27.04
CA ARG A 65 45.49 -38.72 26.26
C ARG A 65 46.32 -37.74 25.44
N ARG A 66 45.68 -36.73 24.83
CA ARG A 66 46.39 -35.65 24.10
C ARG A 66 47.30 -34.84 25.02
N ILE A 67 46.82 -34.48 26.22
CA ILE A 67 47.61 -33.74 27.21
C ILE A 67 48.79 -34.60 27.70
N ALA A 68 48.56 -35.88 28.00
CA ALA A 68 49.61 -36.81 28.42
C ALA A 68 50.71 -36.97 27.36
N ALA A 69 50.33 -36.97 26.08
CA ALA A 69 51.30 -37.00 24.97
C ALA A 69 52.17 -35.73 24.94
N GLU A 70 51.58 -34.54 25.11
CA GLU A 70 52.37 -33.30 25.14
C GLU A 70 53.33 -33.24 26.34
N PHE A 71 52.92 -33.75 27.51
CA PHE A 71 53.84 -33.90 28.66
C PHE A 71 54.99 -34.85 28.38
N ALA A 72 54.71 -36.05 27.86
CA ALA A 72 55.75 -37.02 27.54
C ALA A 72 56.75 -36.48 26.50
N ALA A 73 56.28 -35.68 25.53
CA ALA A 73 57.14 -35.01 24.57
C ALA A 73 58.00 -33.89 25.20
N LEU A 74 57.43 -33.11 26.13
CA LEU A 74 58.12 -32.02 26.83
C LEU A 74 59.12 -32.50 27.89
N ASP A 75 58.80 -33.57 28.62
CA ASP A 75 59.65 -34.15 29.66
C ASP A 75 60.88 -34.86 29.06
N GLY A 76 60.70 -35.48 27.89
CA GLY A 76 61.75 -36.26 27.24
C GLY A 76 62.24 -37.44 28.10
N GLY A 77 63.49 -37.83 27.92
CA GLY A 77 64.10 -38.96 28.64
C GLY A 77 63.87 -40.32 27.99
N PRO A 78 64.43 -41.40 28.58
CA PRO A 78 64.44 -42.74 27.99
C PRO A 78 63.02 -43.34 27.83
N ASP A 79 62.09 -42.96 28.69
CA ASP A 79 60.72 -43.50 28.71
C ASP A 79 59.74 -42.71 27.81
N ALA A 80 60.12 -41.55 27.28
CA ALA A 80 59.21 -40.69 26.52
C ALA A 80 58.70 -41.36 25.25
N MET A 81 59.59 -41.95 24.45
CA MET A 81 59.21 -42.57 23.18
C MET A 81 58.32 -43.82 23.37
N PRO A 82 58.62 -44.77 24.28
CA PRO A 82 57.70 -45.86 24.60
C PRO A 82 56.31 -45.38 25.05
N ARG A 83 56.25 -44.36 25.92
CA ARG A 83 54.98 -43.78 26.38
C ARG A 83 54.17 -43.14 25.25
N LEU A 84 54.82 -42.33 24.41
CA LEU A 84 54.17 -41.72 23.24
C LEU A 84 53.68 -42.77 22.24
N ALA A 85 54.43 -43.86 22.03
CA ALA A 85 54.01 -44.95 21.14
C ALA A 85 52.74 -45.64 21.65
N ALA A 86 52.66 -45.91 22.96
CA ALA A 86 51.47 -46.47 23.58
C ALA A 86 50.26 -45.52 23.47
N LEU A 87 50.46 -44.22 23.72
CA LEU A 87 49.40 -43.21 23.58
C LEU A 87 48.91 -43.08 22.13
N ALA A 88 49.82 -43.08 21.15
CA ALA A 88 49.46 -43.00 19.74
C ALA A 88 48.63 -44.21 19.29
N GLU A 89 48.94 -45.41 19.80
CA GLU A 89 48.15 -46.61 19.50
C GLU A 89 46.77 -46.56 20.17
N ALA A 90 46.71 -46.12 21.44
CA ALA A 90 45.45 -45.95 22.15
C ALA A 90 44.53 -44.93 21.48
N GLN A 91 45.09 -43.88 20.86
CA GLN A 91 44.36 -42.85 20.12
C GLN A 91 43.94 -43.27 18.70
N ARG A 92 44.48 -44.36 18.16
CA ARG A 92 44.43 -44.64 16.71
C ARG A 92 43.03 -44.68 16.12
N ILE A 93 42.06 -45.23 16.85
CA ILE A 93 40.70 -45.47 16.35
C ILE A 93 39.77 -44.31 16.68
N ASP A 94 39.79 -43.83 17.92
CA ASP A 94 38.86 -42.85 18.44
C ASP A 94 39.36 -41.39 18.31
N ASP A 95 40.66 -41.21 18.13
CA ASP A 95 41.32 -39.92 17.94
C ASP A 95 42.40 -39.93 16.84
N PRO A 96 42.07 -40.14 15.55
CA PRO A 96 43.08 -40.19 14.50
C PRO A 96 43.94 -38.91 14.39
N SER A 97 43.36 -37.74 14.67
CA SER A 97 44.08 -36.45 14.72
C SER A 97 45.07 -36.42 15.89
N GLY A 98 44.65 -36.81 17.09
CA GLY A 98 45.54 -36.90 18.25
C GLY A 98 46.64 -37.94 18.05
N ALA A 99 46.31 -39.12 17.52
CA ALA A 99 47.28 -40.15 17.17
C ALA A 99 48.33 -39.64 16.18
N ALA A 100 47.91 -38.90 15.15
CA ALA A 100 48.81 -38.28 14.18
C ALA A 100 49.74 -37.27 14.86
N ILE A 101 49.21 -36.36 15.68
CA ILE A 101 50.01 -35.37 16.44
C ILE A 101 51.02 -36.08 17.35
N THR A 102 50.61 -37.12 18.09
CA THR A 102 51.50 -37.91 18.95
C THR A 102 52.60 -38.60 18.14
N ARG A 103 52.29 -39.11 16.93
CA ARG A 103 53.29 -39.66 15.99
C ARG A 103 54.25 -38.58 15.50
N LEU A 104 53.81 -37.34 15.28
CA LEU A 104 54.72 -36.23 14.94
C LEU A 104 55.67 -35.89 16.10
N ARG A 105 55.23 -35.98 17.36
CA ARG A 105 56.11 -35.85 18.53
C ARG A 105 57.17 -36.96 18.57
N LEU A 106 56.78 -38.21 18.32
CA LEU A 106 57.71 -39.34 18.17
C LEU A 106 58.73 -39.11 17.05
N SER A 107 58.27 -38.59 15.90
CA SER A 107 59.15 -38.23 14.79
C SER A 107 60.20 -37.21 15.20
N SER A 108 59.78 -36.14 15.89
CA SER A 108 60.68 -35.08 16.36
C SER A 108 61.72 -35.60 17.38
N LEU A 109 61.30 -36.41 18.36
CA LEU A 109 62.21 -37.01 19.33
C LEU A 109 63.20 -38.00 18.70
N ALA A 110 62.73 -38.83 17.76
CA ALA A 110 63.59 -39.75 17.01
C ALA A 110 64.65 -38.97 16.20
N LEU A 111 64.24 -37.86 15.56
CA LEU A 111 65.14 -37.00 14.81
C LEU A 111 66.21 -36.36 15.71
N ALA A 112 65.80 -35.84 16.88
CA ALA A 112 66.71 -35.29 17.88
C ALA A 112 67.72 -36.32 18.41
N ALA A 113 67.32 -37.60 18.46
CA ALA A 113 68.18 -38.72 18.82
C ALA A 113 69.04 -39.26 17.64
N GLY A 114 69.00 -38.64 16.47
CA GLY A 114 69.73 -39.08 15.27
C GLY A 114 69.14 -40.33 14.59
N ARG A 115 67.97 -40.81 15.02
CA ARG A 115 67.28 -41.99 14.46
C ARG A 115 66.37 -41.59 13.31
N THR A 116 66.98 -41.25 12.18
CA THR A 116 66.31 -40.68 11.00
C THR A 116 65.27 -41.62 10.37
N GLN A 117 65.51 -42.93 10.36
CA GLN A 117 64.57 -43.92 9.83
C GLN A 117 63.33 -44.10 10.74
N ASP A 118 63.51 -44.04 12.06
CA ASP A 118 62.40 -44.04 13.02
C ASP A 118 61.55 -42.78 12.85
N ALA A 119 62.21 -41.62 12.71
CA ALA A 119 61.54 -40.35 12.46
C ALA A 119 60.66 -40.41 11.21
N LEU A 120 61.21 -40.92 10.10
CA LEU A 120 60.48 -41.11 8.85
C LEU A 120 59.27 -42.03 9.03
N THR A 121 59.45 -43.16 9.72
CA THR A 121 58.38 -44.14 9.98
C THR A 121 57.23 -43.50 10.76
N HIS A 122 57.53 -42.67 11.76
CA HIS A 122 56.51 -41.96 12.51
C HIS A 122 55.82 -40.86 11.70
N ALA A 123 56.54 -40.12 10.86
CA ALA A 123 55.95 -39.12 9.97
C ALA A 123 55.00 -39.77 8.93
N ASP A 124 55.40 -40.87 8.29
CA ASP A 124 54.56 -41.60 7.34
C ASP A 124 53.33 -42.21 8.02
N ALA A 125 53.48 -42.74 9.24
CA ALA A 125 52.35 -43.22 10.03
C ALA A 125 51.36 -42.07 10.37
N ALA A 126 51.87 -40.87 10.69
CA ALA A 126 51.02 -39.70 10.93
C ALA A 126 50.21 -39.33 9.68
N ILE A 127 50.84 -39.29 8.50
CA ILE A 127 50.16 -39.00 7.22
C ILE A 127 49.09 -40.05 6.92
N ALA A 128 49.37 -41.34 7.17
CA ALA A 128 48.43 -42.44 6.91
C ALA A 128 47.18 -42.35 7.80
N LEU A 129 47.32 -41.93 9.06
CA LEU A 129 46.20 -41.78 9.99
C LEU A 129 45.19 -40.71 9.54
N VAL A 130 45.65 -39.70 8.81
CA VAL A 130 44.87 -38.51 8.42
C VAL A 130 44.59 -38.44 6.92
N GLY A 131 44.67 -39.57 6.22
CA GLY A 131 44.53 -39.64 4.75
C GLY A 131 43.20 -39.14 4.17
N GLY A 132 42.16 -38.93 5.00
CA GLY A 132 40.86 -38.41 4.60
C GLY A 132 40.79 -36.87 4.46
N SER A 133 39.68 -36.37 3.91
CA SER A 133 39.51 -34.94 3.58
C SER A 133 39.44 -33.99 4.80
N GLY A 134 39.22 -34.50 6.01
CA GLY A 134 38.96 -33.70 7.22
C GLY A 134 40.18 -33.17 7.99
N PHE A 135 41.40 -33.65 7.71
CA PHE A 135 42.58 -33.42 8.56
C PHE A 135 43.77 -32.80 7.80
N GLN A 136 43.48 -31.81 6.96
CA GLN A 136 44.47 -31.19 6.05
C GLN A 136 45.65 -30.53 6.78
N ARG A 137 45.45 -30.04 8.01
CA ARG A 137 46.52 -29.41 8.80
C ARG A 137 47.52 -30.45 9.28
N GLU A 138 47.04 -31.50 9.93
CA GLU A 138 47.84 -32.61 10.44
C GLU A 138 48.57 -33.33 9.30
N ARG A 139 47.91 -33.47 8.15
CA ARG A 139 48.52 -34.00 6.93
C ARG A 139 49.73 -33.17 6.48
N ARG A 140 49.59 -31.85 6.40
CA ARG A 140 50.69 -30.93 6.06
C ARG A 140 51.83 -30.99 7.08
N ASP A 141 51.50 -31.05 8.37
CA ASP A 141 52.50 -31.17 9.43
C ASP A 141 53.26 -32.51 9.34
N GLY A 142 52.57 -33.60 8.96
CA GLY A 142 53.19 -34.88 8.63
C GLY A 142 54.11 -34.84 7.42
N LEU A 143 53.70 -34.18 6.33
CA LEU A 143 54.56 -33.99 5.16
C LEU A 143 55.81 -33.17 5.50
N ARG A 144 55.68 -32.15 6.36
CA ARG A 144 56.83 -31.37 6.85
C ARG A 144 57.80 -32.23 7.66
N ALA A 145 57.29 -33.01 8.62
CA ALA A 145 58.11 -33.93 9.40
C ALA A 145 58.80 -35.00 8.54
N ARG A 146 58.12 -35.49 7.49
CA ARG A 146 58.71 -36.42 6.51
C ARG A 146 59.88 -35.79 5.76
N VAL A 147 59.72 -34.55 5.29
CA VAL A 147 60.81 -33.79 4.64
C VAL A 147 62.00 -33.65 5.57
N GLU A 148 61.77 -33.27 6.83
CA GLU A 148 62.83 -33.12 7.84
C GLU A 148 63.59 -34.43 8.09
N ALA A 149 62.86 -35.54 8.27
CA ALA A 149 63.45 -36.86 8.48
C ALA A 149 64.28 -37.34 7.27
N LEU A 150 63.76 -37.17 6.05
CA LEU A 150 64.47 -37.54 4.82
C LEU A 150 65.74 -36.71 4.61
N ARG A 151 65.69 -35.40 4.89
CA ARG A 151 66.86 -34.51 4.81
C ARG A 151 67.93 -34.92 5.82
N ALA A 152 67.56 -35.16 7.08
CA ALA A 152 68.50 -35.58 8.10
C ALA A 152 69.12 -36.95 7.81
N GLY A 153 68.37 -37.85 7.15
CA GLY A 153 68.88 -39.15 6.67
C GLY A 153 69.68 -39.10 5.38
N GLY A 154 69.93 -37.92 4.79
CA GLY A 154 70.69 -37.78 3.53
C GLY A 154 69.95 -38.22 2.26
N ARG A 155 68.65 -38.51 2.33
CA ARG A 155 67.82 -38.98 1.21
C ARG A 155 67.24 -37.80 0.42
N LEU A 156 68.11 -37.05 -0.26
CA LEU A 156 67.76 -35.75 -0.86
C LEU A 156 66.68 -35.83 -1.95
N ASP A 157 66.73 -36.83 -2.85
CA ASP A 157 65.72 -36.95 -3.92
C ASP A 157 64.32 -37.23 -3.37
N ALA A 158 64.22 -38.08 -2.35
CA ALA A 158 62.97 -38.37 -1.67
C ALA A 158 62.47 -37.15 -0.88
N ALA A 159 63.38 -36.38 -0.28
CA ALA A 159 63.03 -35.13 0.41
C ALA A 159 62.47 -34.07 -0.56
N LEU A 160 63.06 -33.94 -1.75
CA LEU A 160 62.58 -33.04 -2.79
C LEU A 160 61.17 -33.41 -3.25
N ALA A 161 60.92 -34.69 -3.55
CA ALA A 161 59.60 -35.17 -3.93
C ALA A 161 58.54 -34.91 -2.83
N ALA A 162 58.88 -35.13 -1.56
CA ALA A 162 57.99 -34.83 -0.44
C ALA A 162 57.73 -33.32 -0.27
N LEU A 163 58.73 -32.48 -0.54
CA LEU A 163 58.59 -31.02 -0.52
C LEU A 163 57.67 -30.53 -1.65
N GLU A 164 57.81 -31.06 -2.86
CA GLU A 164 56.92 -30.76 -3.98
C GLU A 164 55.48 -31.17 -3.71
N GLN A 165 55.27 -32.30 -3.02
CA GLN A 165 53.94 -32.70 -2.57
C GLN A 165 53.35 -31.71 -1.56
N LEU A 166 54.10 -31.36 -0.51
CA LEU A 166 53.67 -30.37 0.47
C LEU A 166 53.27 -29.04 -0.19
N HIS A 167 54.09 -28.56 -1.11
CA HIS A 167 53.86 -27.28 -1.77
C HIS A 167 52.65 -27.31 -2.72
N ARG A 168 52.34 -28.45 -3.35
CA ARG A 168 51.11 -28.65 -4.12
C ARG A 168 49.88 -28.55 -3.22
N GLU A 169 49.86 -29.28 -2.11
CA GLU A 169 48.74 -29.26 -1.16
C GLU A 169 48.52 -27.85 -0.56
N GLU A 170 49.60 -27.12 -0.25
CA GLU A 170 49.51 -25.74 0.23
C GLU A 170 48.92 -24.77 -0.80
N ARG A 171 49.31 -24.89 -2.08
CA ARG A 171 48.78 -24.06 -3.16
C ARG A 171 47.29 -24.33 -3.40
N GLU A 172 46.88 -25.60 -3.37
CA GLU A 172 45.47 -25.98 -3.51
C GLU A 172 44.61 -25.43 -2.38
N ALA A 173 45.10 -25.49 -1.13
CA ALA A 173 44.39 -24.94 0.02
C ALA A 173 44.18 -23.41 -0.10
N VAL A 174 45.23 -22.66 -0.48
CA VAL A 174 45.12 -21.21 -0.70
C VAL A 174 44.19 -20.89 -1.87
N ARG A 175 44.26 -21.68 -2.95
CA ARG A 175 43.37 -21.51 -4.10
C ARG A 175 41.90 -21.69 -3.70
N MET A 176 41.59 -22.73 -2.92
CA MET A 176 40.22 -22.96 -2.43
C MET A 176 39.73 -21.83 -1.52
N GLN A 177 40.56 -21.35 -0.60
CA GLN A 177 40.21 -20.20 0.24
C GLN A 177 39.91 -18.93 -0.57
N ASN A 178 40.70 -18.67 -1.62
CA ASN A 178 40.47 -17.52 -2.49
C ASN A 178 39.16 -17.67 -3.29
N LEU A 179 38.84 -18.87 -3.77
CA LEU A 179 37.59 -19.15 -4.48
C LEU A 179 36.37 -18.96 -3.56
N ASP A 180 36.42 -19.47 -2.34
CA ASP A 180 35.34 -19.29 -1.36
C ASP A 180 35.15 -17.81 -0.99
N ALA A 181 36.24 -17.07 -0.80
CA ALA A 181 36.17 -15.63 -0.53
C ALA A 181 35.54 -14.85 -1.70
N LEU A 182 35.89 -15.20 -2.95
CA LEU A 182 35.29 -14.60 -4.15
C LEU A 182 33.81 -14.94 -4.28
N ALA A 183 33.42 -16.20 -4.06
CA ALA A 183 32.02 -16.62 -4.08
C ALA A 183 31.21 -15.87 -3.00
N GLY A 184 31.75 -15.73 -1.79
CA GLY A 184 31.12 -14.95 -0.72
C GLY A 184 30.96 -13.46 -1.05
N LEU A 185 31.92 -12.87 -1.76
CA LEU A 185 31.82 -11.49 -2.25
C LEU A 185 30.76 -11.35 -3.34
N GLN A 186 30.71 -12.28 -4.31
CA GLN A 186 29.70 -12.28 -5.37
C GLN A 186 28.29 -12.36 -4.81
N ALA A 187 28.04 -13.30 -3.89
CA ALA A 187 26.73 -13.44 -3.24
C ALA A 187 26.28 -12.13 -2.56
N ARG A 188 27.18 -11.45 -1.83
CA ARG A 188 26.86 -10.17 -1.18
C ARG A 188 26.54 -9.04 -2.16
N LEU A 189 27.22 -9.01 -3.30
CA LEU A 189 26.98 -8.01 -4.34
C LEU A 189 25.65 -8.26 -5.06
N GLU A 190 25.32 -9.52 -5.34
CA GLU A 190 24.04 -9.91 -5.94
C GLU A 190 22.86 -9.64 -4.99
N ASP A 191 23.01 -9.94 -3.71
CA ASP A 191 22.02 -9.61 -2.68
C ASP A 191 21.80 -8.09 -2.58
N GLY A 192 22.88 -7.31 -2.58
CA GLY A 192 22.81 -5.84 -2.55
C GLY A 192 22.06 -5.26 -3.75
N ARG A 193 22.38 -5.74 -4.95
CA ARG A 193 21.69 -5.31 -6.19
C ARG A 193 20.21 -5.69 -6.18
N SER A 194 19.89 -6.91 -5.76
CA SER A 194 18.51 -7.40 -5.68
C SER A 194 17.68 -6.57 -4.69
N ALA A 195 18.27 -6.20 -3.55
CA ALA A 195 17.62 -5.34 -2.57
C ALA A 195 17.35 -3.93 -3.11
N GLU A 196 18.31 -3.32 -3.81
CA GLU A 196 18.14 -2.01 -4.46
C GLU A 196 17.04 -2.03 -5.53
N GLU A 197 17.02 -3.06 -6.38
CA GLU A 197 16.01 -3.21 -7.44
C GLU A 197 14.60 -3.35 -6.86
N LEU A 198 14.43 -4.16 -5.81
CA LEU A 198 13.15 -4.31 -5.12
C LEU A 198 12.69 -3.00 -4.47
N GLN A 199 13.63 -2.21 -3.93
CA GLN A 199 13.31 -0.91 -3.37
C GLN A 199 12.83 0.06 -4.45
N ARG A 200 13.53 0.13 -5.60
CA ARG A 200 13.10 0.95 -6.74
C ARG A 200 11.71 0.57 -7.22
N LEU A 201 11.44 -0.72 -7.39
CA LEU A 201 10.11 -1.21 -7.80
C LEU A 201 9.01 -0.79 -6.81
N ARG A 202 9.27 -0.88 -5.50
CA ARG A 202 8.32 -0.44 -4.46
C ARG A 202 8.07 1.07 -4.50
N GLU A 203 9.10 1.87 -4.75
CA GLU A 203 8.97 3.31 -4.91
C GLU A 203 8.13 3.66 -6.14
N THR A 204 8.39 3.05 -7.29
CA THR A 204 7.58 3.23 -8.50
C THR A 204 6.12 2.83 -8.27
N GLN A 205 5.86 1.67 -7.66
CA GLN A 205 4.51 1.23 -7.34
C GLN A 205 3.76 2.19 -6.41
N ARG A 206 4.46 2.80 -5.44
CA ARG A 206 3.85 3.81 -4.55
C ARG A 206 3.46 5.07 -5.32
N ILE A 207 4.33 5.54 -6.22
CA ILE A 207 4.06 6.72 -7.05
C ILE A 207 2.84 6.46 -7.93
N ASP A 208 2.78 5.31 -8.60
CA ASP A 208 1.66 4.92 -9.47
C ASP A 208 0.34 4.82 -8.68
N ALA A 209 0.38 4.23 -7.49
CA ALA A 209 -0.79 4.12 -6.62
C ALA A 209 -1.32 5.50 -6.17
N LEU A 210 -0.42 6.45 -5.86
CA LEU A 210 -0.80 7.82 -5.51
C LEU A 210 -1.41 8.56 -6.71
N GLN A 211 -0.82 8.41 -7.90
CA GLN A 211 -1.37 8.99 -9.13
C GLN A 211 -2.76 8.44 -9.45
N ALA A 212 -2.96 7.13 -9.31
CA ALA A 212 -4.26 6.50 -9.52
C ALA A 212 -5.32 7.02 -8.53
N ARG A 213 -4.97 7.17 -7.25
CA ARG A 213 -5.86 7.77 -6.23
C ARG A 213 -6.21 9.22 -6.56
N HIS A 214 -5.25 10.05 -6.93
CA HIS A 214 -5.52 11.43 -7.33
C HIS A 214 -6.45 11.51 -8.54
N ALA A 215 -6.23 10.68 -9.56
CA ALA A 215 -7.11 10.62 -10.72
C ALA A 215 -8.54 10.20 -10.35
N GLN A 216 -8.69 9.22 -9.45
CA GLN A 216 -9.99 8.78 -8.95
C GLN A 216 -10.72 9.89 -8.17
N THR A 217 -10.01 10.60 -7.29
CA THR A 217 -10.56 11.73 -6.53
C THR A 217 -11.03 12.86 -7.45
N LEU A 218 -10.24 13.21 -8.48
CA LEU A 218 -10.63 14.23 -9.45
C LEU A 218 -11.86 13.81 -10.28
N ARG A 219 -11.92 12.55 -10.73
CA ARG A 219 -13.08 12.02 -11.48
C ARG A 219 -14.36 12.03 -10.62
N THR A 220 -14.26 11.58 -9.37
CA THR A 220 -15.41 11.55 -8.45
C THR A 220 -15.88 12.96 -8.08
N ALA A 221 -14.97 13.88 -7.78
CA ALA A 221 -15.30 15.30 -7.55
C ALA A 221 -15.96 15.94 -8.78
N GLY A 222 -15.43 15.67 -9.99
CA GLY A 222 -16.01 16.14 -11.25
C GLY A 222 -17.44 15.60 -11.48
N ALA A 223 -17.67 14.31 -11.23
CA ALA A 223 -19.00 13.70 -11.34
C ALA A 223 -20.01 14.28 -10.35
N ILE A 224 -19.60 14.49 -9.08
CA ILE A 224 -20.43 15.15 -8.06
C ILE A 224 -20.76 16.58 -8.47
N GLY A 225 -19.77 17.34 -8.96
CA GLY A 225 -19.97 18.71 -9.45
C GLY A 225 -20.98 18.77 -10.61
N LEU A 226 -20.86 17.86 -11.58
CA LEU A 226 -21.80 17.76 -12.70
C LEU A 226 -23.22 17.42 -12.23
N LEU A 227 -23.37 16.46 -11.32
CA LEU A 227 -24.66 16.10 -10.74
C LEU A 227 -25.31 17.28 -10.01
N LEU A 228 -24.53 18.06 -9.24
CA LEU A 228 -25.02 19.26 -8.57
C LEU A 228 -25.46 20.33 -9.58
N LEU A 229 -24.69 20.56 -10.65
CA LEU A 229 -25.07 21.49 -11.71
C LEU A 229 -26.37 21.09 -12.41
N VAL A 230 -26.53 19.81 -12.74
CA VAL A 230 -27.76 19.28 -13.35
C VAL A 230 -28.95 19.42 -12.39
N ALA A 231 -28.76 19.11 -11.10
CA ALA A 231 -29.80 19.25 -10.09
C ALA A 231 -30.23 20.72 -9.91
N LEU A 232 -29.28 21.65 -9.83
CA LEU A 232 -29.55 23.09 -9.73
C LEU A 232 -30.25 23.63 -10.99
N ALA A 233 -29.78 23.26 -12.18
CA ALA A 233 -30.41 23.66 -13.44
C ALA A 233 -31.86 23.13 -13.54
N SER A 234 -32.08 21.88 -13.11
CA SER A 234 -33.41 21.26 -13.08
C SER A 234 -34.33 21.96 -12.06
N ALA A 235 -33.83 22.23 -10.85
CA ALA A 235 -34.57 22.95 -9.83
C ALA A 235 -34.95 24.37 -10.29
N PHE A 236 -34.01 25.09 -10.91
CA PHE A 236 -34.25 26.40 -11.50
C PHE A 236 -35.30 26.35 -12.62
N ALA A 237 -35.22 25.37 -13.53
CA ALA A 237 -36.19 25.19 -14.59
C ALA A 237 -37.60 24.92 -14.03
N LEU A 238 -37.72 24.10 -12.98
CA LEU A 238 -38.99 23.84 -12.30
C LEU A 238 -39.53 25.09 -11.61
N TYR A 239 -38.67 25.85 -10.94
CA TYR A 239 -39.02 27.12 -10.31
C TYR A 239 -39.56 28.12 -11.34
N GLN A 240 -38.83 28.32 -12.44
CA GLN A 240 -39.26 29.19 -13.54
C GLN A 240 -40.62 28.77 -14.11
N ARG A 241 -40.81 27.46 -14.37
CA ARG A 241 -42.12 26.94 -14.84
C ARG A 241 -43.25 27.25 -13.86
N ARG A 242 -43.03 27.12 -12.55
CA ARG A 242 -44.03 27.45 -11.52
C ARG A 242 -44.36 28.94 -11.50
N ILE A 243 -43.34 29.79 -11.52
CA ILE A 243 -43.49 31.25 -11.56
C ILE A 243 -44.25 31.67 -12.82
N SER A 244 -43.83 31.22 -14.01
CA SER A 244 -44.53 31.55 -15.26
C SER A 244 -45.98 31.07 -15.27
N ARG A 245 -46.29 29.91 -14.69
CA ARG A 245 -47.68 29.44 -14.52
C ARG A 245 -48.48 30.36 -13.59
N ARG A 246 -47.89 30.80 -12.48
CA ARG A 246 -48.52 31.72 -11.53
C ARG A 246 -48.80 33.09 -12.17
N LEU A 247 -47.83 33.64 -12.91
CA LEU A 247 -48.00 34.89 -13.68
C LEU A 247 -49.11 34.75 -14.74
N ARG A 248 -49.14 33.64 -15.49
CA ARG A 248 -50.22 33.38 -16.45
C ARG A 248 -51.60 33.33 -15.80
N ARG A 249 -51.72 32.67 -14.64
CA ARG A 249 -52.98 32.60 -13.88
C ARG A 249 -53.42 33.97 -13.36
N LEU A 250 -52.51 34.78 -12.83
CA LEU A 250 -52.81 36.14 -12.35
C LEU A 250 -53.26 37.09 -13.46
N SER A 251 -52.98 36.74 -14.72
CA SER A 251 -53.34 37.52 -15.91
C SER A 251 -54.52 36.90 -16.67
N THR A 252 -55.52 36.37 -15.97
CA THR A 252 -56.76 35.79 -16.56
C THR A 252 -58.00 36.65 -16.38
N ILE A 253 -58.00 37.54 -15.38
CA ILE A 253 -59.13 38.38 -15.01
C ILE A 253 -58.80 39.83 -15.36
N ASP A 254 -59.79 40.56 -15.86
CA ASP A 254 -59.73 42.01 -16.01
C ASP A 254 -59.81 42.67 -14.62
N SER A 255 -58.76 43.39 -14.25
CA SER A 255 -58.61 43.97 -12.90
C SER A 255 -59.69 44.97 -12.52
N LEU A 256 -60.37 45.57 -13.51
CA LEU A 256 -61.44 46.53 -13.27
C LEU A 256 -62.79 45.83 -13.04
N THR A 257 -63.20 44.97 -13.99
CA THR A 257 -64.56 44.40 -14.01
C THR A 257 -64.67 43.07 -13.28
N GLY A 258 -63.56 42.40 -12.98
CA GLY A 258 -63.55 41.04 -12.40
C GLY A 258 -63.98 39.94 -13.38
N LEU A 259 -64.23 40.28 -14.65
CA LEU A 259 -64.54 39.32 -15.71
C LEU A 259 -63.27 38.67 -16.27
N LEU A 260 -63.42 37.63 -17.08
CA LEU A 260 -62.30 37.12 -17.87
C LEU A 260 -61.79 38.23 -18.81
N ASN A 261 -60.46 38.32 -18.98
CA ASN A 261 -59.91 39.17 -20.03
C ASN A 261 -59.98 38.46 -21.40
N ARG A 262 -59.79 39.22 -22.48
CA ARG A 262 -59.77 38.71 -23.86
C ARG A 262 -58.96 37.41 -24.04
N ARG A 263 -57.75 37.32 -23.46
CA ARG A 263 -56.89 36.14 -23.60
C ARG A 263 -57.49 34.91 -22.91
N ALA A 264 -58.00 35.06 -21.69
CA ALA A 264 -58.63 33.98 -20.96
C ALA A 264 -59.96 33.55 -21.61
N ALA A 265 -60.70 34.50 -22.18
CA ALA A 265 -61.92 34.23 -22.93
C ALA A 265 -61.65 33.38 -24.17
N THR A 266 -60.65 33.74 -24.98
CA THR A 266 -60.25 32.96 -26.16
C THR A 266 -59.84 31.53 -25.78
N ALA A 267 -58.98 31.37 -24.77
CA ALA A 267 -58.55 30.05 -24.33
C ALA A 267 -59.71 29.21 -23.76
N ALA A 268 -60.67 29.83 -23.08
CA ALA A 268 -61.85 29.13 -22.57
C ALA A 268 -62.78 28.65 -23.70
N MET A 269 -62.97 29.45 -24.76
CA MET A 269 -63.77 29.05 -25.92
C MET A 269 -63.19 27.80 -26.63
N GLU A 270 -61.87 27.65 -26.70
CA GLU A 270 -61.21 26.46 -27.27
C GLU A 270 -61.54 25.17 -26.52
N THR A 271 -61.89 25.27 -25.23
CA THR A 271 -62.25 24.13 -24.38
C THR A 271 -63.73 23.76 -24.41
N PHE A 272 -64.55 24.49 -25.18
CA PHE A 272 -65.98 24.23 -25.23
C PHE A 272 -66.27 22.91 -25.95
N PRO A 273 -67.05 21.99 -25.35
CA PRO A 273 -67.45 20.76 -26.03
C PRO A 273 -68.32 21.09 -27.25
N PRO A 274 -68.31 20.27 -28.30
CA PRO A 274 -69.20 20.45 -29.44
C PRO A 274 -70.67 20.44 -28.96
N PRO A 275 -71.58 21.20 -29.60
CA PRO A 275 -73.00 21.19 -29.24
C PRO A 275 -73.59 19.78 -29.32
N ALA A 276 -74.31 19.35 -28.27
CA ALA A 276 -74.82 17.99 -28.15
C ALA A 276 -75.96 17.63 -29.13
N ALA A 277 -76.58 18.61 -29.80
CA ALA A 277 -77.69 18.41 -30.72
C ALA A 277 -77.42 19.13 -32.06
N ILE A 278 -77.84 18.52 -33.16
CA ILE A 278 -77.57 18.99 -34.54
C ILE A 278 -78.01 20.44 -34.76
N ALA A 279 -79.13 20.86 -34.14
CA ALA A 279 -79.72 22.19 -34.28
C ALA A 279 -79.23 23.24 -33.26
N ARG A 280 -78.32 22.88 -32.34
CA ARG A 280 -77.80 23.82 -31.33
C ARG A 280 -76.39 24.28 -31.69
N ARG A 281 -76.08 25.55 -31.40
CA ARG A 281 -74.77 26.17 -31.64
C ARG A 281 -74.34 26.98 -30.41
N HIS A 282 -73.03 27.18 -30.25
CA HIS A 282 -72.52 28.19 -29.34
C HIS A 282 -72.65 29.55 -30.03
N VAL A 283 -73.16 30.54 -29.34
CA VAL A 283 -73.43 31.87 -29.89
C VAL A 283 -72.60 32.89 -29.14
N ALA A 284 -71.85 33.70 -29.87
CA ALA A 284 -71.04 34.79 -29.34
C ALA A 284 -71.74 36.13 -29.59
N PHE A 285 -71.89 36.93 -28.54
CA PHE A 285 -72.35 38.30 -28.57
C PHE A 285 -71.17 39.20 -28.23
N LEU A 286 -70.73 40.00 -29.20
CA LEU A 286 -69.77 41.08 -28.97
C LEU A 286 -70.59 42.35 -28.77
N VAL A 287 -70.49 42.92 -27.57
CA VAL A 287 -71.29 44.08 -27.14
C VAL A 287 -70.35 45.25 -26.93
N ASP A 288 -70.61 46.34 -27.63
CA ASP A 288 -69.93 47.63 -27.45
C ASP A 288 -70.83 48.61 -26.69
N ILE A 289 -70.25 49.53 -25.92
CA ILE A 289 -71.01 50.53 -25.16
C ILE A 289 -71.07 51.83 -25.96
N ASP A 290 -72.24 52.11 -26.52
CA ASP A 290 -72.46 53.32 -27.30
C ASP A 290 -72.10 54.59 -26.50
N HIS A 291 -71.36 55.48 -27.16
CA HIS A 291 -70.97 56.79 -26.63
C HIS A 291 -70.17 56.77 -25.30
N PHE A 292 -69.53 55.66 -24.93
CA PHE A 292 -68.76 55.55 -23.69
C PHE A 292 -67.71 56.66 -23.53
N LYS A 293 -66.98 56.99 -24.60
CA LYS A 293 -66.02 58.11 -24.62
C LYS A 293 -66.64 59.44 -24.19
N ARG A 294 -67.85 59.78 -24.63
CA ARG A 294 -68.54 61.03 -24.23
C ARG A 294 -68.88 61.02 -22.74
N SER A 295 -69.21 59.86 -22.18
CA SER A 295 -69.44 59.72 -20.73
C SER A 295 -68.17 59.98 -19.93
N ASN A 296 -67.03 59.41 -20.38
CA ASN A 296 -65.72 59.66 -19.79
C ASN A 296 -65.31 61.12 -19.88
N ASP A 297 -65.47 61.75 -21.05
CA ASP A 297 -65.10 63.14 -21.28
C ASP A 297 -65.92 64.10 -20.39
N ARG A 298 -67.19 63.76 -20.12
CA ARG A 298 -68.10 64.61 -19.33
C ARG A 298 -68.01 64.38 -17.81
N HIS A 299 -67.78 63.15 -17.36
CA HIS A 299 -67.88 62.78 -15.94
C HIS A 299 -66.57 62.23 -15.34
N GLY A 300 -65.52 62.11 -16.15
CA GLY A 300 -64.22 61.57 -15.79
C GLY A 300 -64.16 60.04 -15.86
N HIS A 301 -62.94 59.53 -16.03
CA HIS A 301 -62.67 58.09 -16.19
C HIS A 301 -63.16 57.23 -15.03
N GLY A 302 -63.14 57.72 -13.78
CA GLY A 302 -63.64 56.96 -12.62
C GLY A 302 -65.14 56.66 -12.69
N VAL A 303 -65.94 57.53 -13.33
CA VAL A 303 -67.37 57.25 -13.56
C VAL A 303 -67.54 56.24 -14.69
N GLY A 304 -66.71 56.34 -15.75
CA GLY A 304 -66.62 55.31 -16.79
C GLY A 304 -66.31 53.93 -16.24
N ASP A 305 -65.35 53.85 -15.34
CA ASP A 305 -64.95 52.62 -14.66
C ASP A 305 -66.13 52.01 -13.87
N ALA A 306 -66.88 52.85 -13.14
CA ALA A 306 -68.08 52.40 -12.44
C ALA A 306 -69.19 51.91 -13.38
N ILE A 307 -69.32 52.52 -14.57
CA ILE A 307 -70.26 52.06 -15.62
C ILE A 307 -69.84 50.67 -16.11
N LEU A 308 -68.55 50.46 -16.41
CA LEU A 308 -68.02 49.18 -16.87
C LEU A 308 -68.22 48.07 -15.84
N VAL A 309 -67.95 48.34 -14.57
CA VAL A 309 -68.18 47.39 -13.46
C VAL A 309 -69.65 47.03 -13.32
N GLU A 310 -70.55 48.00 -13.43
CA GLU A 310 -71.99 47.77 -13.31
C GLU A 310 -72.54 46.98 -14.51
N ILE A 311 -72.06 47.27 -15.72
CA ILE A 311 -72.42 46.51 -16.93
C ILE A 311 -71.92 45.07 -16.83
N ALA A 312 -70.67 44.86 -16.40
CA ALA A 312 -70.12 43.54 -16.15
C ALA A 312 -70.99 42.73 -15.17
N ARG A 313 -71.40 43.36 -14.06
CA ARG A 313 -72.29 42.76 -13.06
C ARG A 313 -73.65 42.37 -13.65
N ARG A 314 -74.26 43.25 -14.45
CA ARG A 314 -75.55 42.98 -15.11
C ARG A 314 -75.46 41.83 -16.10
N PHE A 315 -74.41 41.80 -16.92
CA PHE A 315 -74.18 40.68 -17.84
C PHE A 315 -74.03 39.34 -17.12
N GLN A 316 -73.29 39.30 -16.01
CA GLN A 316 -73.18 38.08 -15.20
C GLN A 316 -74.52 37.62 -14.61
N GLN A 317 -75.46 38.53 -14.31
CA GLN A 317 -76.81 38.17 -13.82
C GLN A 317 -77.71 37.63 -14.92
N VAL A 318 -77.56 38.13 -16.15
CA VAL A 318 -78.35 37.68 -17.30
C VAL A 318 -77.86 36.32 -17.80
N CYS A 319 -76.56 36.07 -17.73
CA CYS A 319 -75.94 34.83 -18.19
C CYS A 319 -76.14 33.69 -17.19
N ARG A 320 -76.36 32.47 -17.68
CA ARG A 320 -76.53 31.30 -16.83
C ARG A 320 -75.18 30.67 -16.45
N PRO A 321 -75.14 29.79 -15.43
CA PRO A 321 -73.95 29.01 -15.12
C PRO A 321 -73.43 28.26 -16.35
N GLY A 322 -72.16 28.51 -16.68
CA GLY A 322 -71.47 27.91 -17.81
C GLY A 322 -71.55 28.69 -19.13
N ASP A 323 -72.22 29.83 -19.20
CA ASP A 323 -71.95 30.82 -20.25
C ASP A 323 -70.67 31.61 -19.88
N LEU A 324 -69.97 32.12 -20.89
CA LEU A 324 -68.74 32.89 -20.70
C LEU A 324 -69.04 34.37 -20.80
N VAL A 325 -68.51 35.16 -19.86
CA VAL A 325 -68.59 36.63 -19.88
C VAL A 325 -67.19 37.18 -19.67
N ALA A 326 -66.76 38.05 -20.59
CA ALA A 326 -65.42 38.60 -20.63
C ALA A 326 -65.42 40.06 -21.03
N ARG A 327 -64.44 40.83 -20.55
CA ARG A 327 -64.11 42.14 -21.12
C ARG A 327 -63.16 41.91 -22.29
N TRP A 328 -63.63 42.18 -23.49
CA TRP A 328 -62.92 41.92 -24.74
C TRP A 328 -61.98 43.07 -25.12
N GLY A 329 -62.38 44.31 -24.81
CA GLY A 329 -61.67 45.54 -25.14
C GLY A 329 -61.84 46.62 -24.07
N GLY A 330 -61.62 47.88 -24.45
CA GLY A 330 -61.75 49.03 -23.53
C GLY A 330 -63.18 49.17 -23.00
N GLU A 331 -64.16 49.23 -23.91
CA GLU A 331 -65.60 49.29 -23.60
C GLU A 331 -66.39 48.10 -24.16
N GLU A 332 -65.68 47.11 -24.73
CA GLU A 332 -66.27 45.95 -25.36
C GLU A 332 -66.35 44.75 -24.41
N PHE A 333 -67.47 44.03 -24.46
CA PHE A 333 -67.73 42.80 -23.71
C PHE A 333 -68.04 41.65 -24.67
N LEU A 334 -67.46 40.48 -24.40
CA LEU A 334 -67.77 39.24 -25.08
C LEU A 334 -68.61 38.35 -24.16
N ILE A 335 -69.76 37.92 -24.65
CA ILE A 335 -70.59 36.92 -24.00
C ILE A 335 -70.71 35.72 -24.94
N VAL A 336 -70.43 34.52 -24.45
CA VAL A 336 -70.60 33.30 -25.24
C VAL A 336 -71.56 32.37 -24.52
N ALA A 337 -72.75 32.25 -25.10
CA ALA A 337 -73.80 31.38 -24.59
C ALA A 337 -73.79 30.06 -25.34
N ARG A 338 -73.80 28.96 -24.59
CA ARG A 338 -73.58 27.62 -25.18
C ARG A 338 -74.88 26.97 -25.69
N ALA A 339 -74.79 26.10 -26.69
CA ALA A 339 -75.88 25.21 -27.10
C ALA A 339 -77.28 25.87 -27.17
N LEU A 340 -77.41 26.96 -27.92
CA LEU A 340 -78.68 27.65 -28.18
C LEU A 340 -79.20 27.32 -29.59
N ASP A 341 -80.52 27.38 -29.75
CA ASP A 341 -81.18 27.56 -31.05
C ASP A 341 -81.32 29.05 -31.39
N ALA A 342 -81.77 29.36 -32.61
CA ALA A 342 -81.86 30.73 -33.11
C ALA A 342 -82.83 31.61 -32.29
N GLU A 343 -83.96 31.05 -31.86
CA GLU A 343 -84.95 31.77 -31.05
C GLU A 343 -84.41 32.09 -29.65
N SER A 344 -83.77 31.12 -29.00
CA SER A 344 -83.13 31.32 -27.69
C SER A 344 -81.97 32.32 -27.77
N ALA A 345 -81.22 32.31 -28.87
CA ALA A 345 -80.15 33.28 -29.11
C ALA A 345 -80.69 34.72 -29.20
N ALA A 346 -81.76 34.92 -29.97
CA ALA A 346 -82.42 36.23 -30.07
C ALA A 346 -83.02 36.68 -28.73
N ALA A 347 -83.63 35.75 -27.98
CA ALA A 347 -84.18 36.03 -26.66
C ALA A 347 -83.11 36.48 -25.66
N ILE A 348 -81.93 35.85 -25.67
CA ILE A 348 -80.81 36.26 -24.80
C ILE A 348 -80.23 37.61 -25.22
N ALA A 349 -80.05 37.85 -26.53
CA ALA A 349 -79.58 39.15 -27.03
C ALA A 349 -80.49 40.29 -26.58
N GLU A 350 -81.81 40.10 -26.72
CA GLU A 350 -82.79 41.10 -26.30
C GLU A 350 -82.83 41.24 -24.77
N ARG A 351 -82.64 40.15 -24.00
CA ARG A 351 -82.57 40.21 -22.54
C ARG A 351 -81.34 40.99 -22.07
N LEU A 352 -80.19 40.79 -22.71
CA LEU A 352 -78.96 41.56 -22.46
C LEU A 352 -79.18 43.05 -22.74
N ARG A 353 -79.78 43.38 -23.89
CA ARG A 353 -80.09 44.76 -24.27
C ARG A 353 -81.05 45.42 -23.28
N ARG A 354 -82.13 44.72 -22.90
CA ARG A 354 -83.12 45.22 -21.93
C ARG A 354 -82.54 45.41 -20.53
N GLU A 355 -81.66 44.52 -20.07
CA GLU A 355 -81.05 44.68 -18.75
C GLU A 355 -80.16 45.93 -18.66
N ILE A 356 -79.50 46.29 -19.77
CA ILE A 356 -78.75 47.56 -19.85
C ILE A 356 -79.70 48.75 -19.97
N ALA A 357 -80.69 48.67 -20.87
CA ALA A 357 -81.61 49.77 -21.16
C ALA A 357 -82.65 50.03 -20.05
N GLY A 358 -82.88 49.06 -19.17
CA GLY A 358 -83.90 49.11 -18.12
C GLY A 358 -83.63 50.16 -17.06
N ASP A 359 -84.71 50.71 -16.50
CA ASP A 359 -84.73 51.84 -15.56
C ASP A 359 -84.35 51.43 -14.12
N ALA A 360 -83.39 50.52 -13.99
CA ALA A 360 -82.78 50.15 -12.73
C ALA A 360 -81.74 51.21 -12.37
N ARG A 361 -82.14 52.13 -11.46
CA ARG A 361 -81.32 53.20 -10.87
C ARG A 361 -79.83 52.83 -10.84
N TRP A 362 -79.07 53.38 -11.79
CA TRP A 362 -77.63 53.14 -11.88
C TRP A 362 -76.98 53.58 -10.56
N ARG A 363 -76.32 52.66 -9.86
CA ARG A 363 -75.90 52.86 -8.45
C ARG A 363 -74.94 54.05 -8.24
N TRP A 364 -74.24 54.50 -9.29
CA TRP A 364 -73.37 55.68 -9.25
C TRP A 364 -74.13 57.02 -9.26
N ALA A 365 -75.42 57.03 -9.63
CA ALA A 365 -76.27 58.21 -9.56
C ALA A 365 -76.69 58.57 -8.11
N ARG A 366 -76.31 57.75 -7.11
CA ARG A 366 -76.37 58.10 -5.69
C ARG A 366 -75.01 58.60 -5.22
N ARG A 367 -74.67 59.86 -5.53
CA ARG A 367 -73.83 60.65 -4.62
C ARG A 367 -74.74 61.24 -3.53
N PRO A 368 -74.39 61.13 -2.24
CA PRO A 368 -74.94 62.07 -1.27
C PRO A 368 -74.38 63.45 -1.64
N SER A 369 -75.28 64.40 -1.87
CA SER A 369 -74.94 65.83 -1.88
C SER A 369 -74.19 66.16 -0.60
N ARG A 370 -72.93 66.63 -0.72
CA ARG A 370 -72.35 67.49 0.30
C ARG A 370 -72.76 68.91 0.00
#